data_AF-A0A5J5AQN5-F1
#
_entry.id   AF-A0A5J5AQN5-F1
#
_cell.length_a   1.000
_cell.length_b   1.000
_cell.length_c   1.000
_cell.angle_alpha   90.00
_cell.angle_beta   90.00
_cell.angle_gamma   90.00
#
_symmetry.space_group_name_H-M   'P 1'
#
loop_
_entity.id
_entity.type
_entity.pdbx_description
1 polymer ?
#
loop_
_entity_poly.entity_id
_entity_poly.type
_entity_poly.pdbx_seq_one_letter_code
_entity_poly.pdbx_strand_id
1 'polypeptide(L)'
;MDVEMKEHEVIHNSLQNGPPHEALFLVIAYLPLFELLSMNQVCKSLRDAVNNDILPWLNLVVNTPLNSRISDDILMKITSKANGRLRTLALINCTRITDDGLQSVIEKNPHINKLYIPSCTGLTPEGVIRAAKTLAEHNHSLTSLKISGIYNINKEHLKTLCSYLDVKSRNREQQKQQRRLYLALKYFSTYAHEKNCPPIDVDVCPKCDEVRMVFECPGERQCQLSECRGCYLCIPRCEDCGKCLEFEELGEAACADILCSDCWVKLPKCSFCNQPYCNQHAHREHSLVGSSGFVCDVCHAKFVNNSYD
;
A
#
# COMPACT_ATOMS: atom_id res chain seq x y z
N MET A 1 -19.19 -13.35 -77.12
CA MET A 1 -18.57 -12.06 -76.70
C MET A 1 -18.86 -12.00 -75.22
N ASP A 2 -18.14 -12.84 -74.50
CA ASP A 2 -18.51 -13.31 -73.18
C ASP A 2 -17.68 -12.55 -72.17
N VAL A 3 -18.38 -11.74 -71.38
CA VAL A 3 -17.80 -10.95 -70.30
C VAL A 3 -17.64 -11.90 -69.12
N GLU A 4 -16.44 -12.44 -68.94
CA GLU A 4 -16.07 -13.15 -67.72
C GLU A 4 -16.04 -12.15 -66.55
N MET A 5 -17.03 -12.25 -65.67
CA MET A 5 -17.01 -11.67 -64.34
C MET A 5 -15.87 -12.33 -63.54
N LYS A 6 -14.80 -11.58 -63.29
CA LYS A 6 -13.79 -11.96 -62.30
C LYS A 6 -14.41 -11.89 -60.91
N GLU A 7 -14.57 -13.04 -60.27
CA GLU A 7 -14.81 -13.14 -58.83
C GLU A 7 -13.65 -12.45 -58.10
N HIS A 8 -13.96 -11.38 -57.37
CA HIS A 8 -13.05 -10.78 -56.42
C HIS A 8 -12.87 -11.75 -55.24
N GLU A 9 -11.73 -12.44 -55.18
CA GLU A 9 -11.28 -13.10 -53.96
C GLU A 9 -11.16 -12.06 -52.85
N VAL A 10 -12.12 -12.09 -51.93
CA VAL A 10 -12.02 -11.40 -50.65
C VAL A 10 -10.92 -12.11 -49.85
N ILE A 11 -9.71 -11.55 -49.88
CA ILE A 11 -8.63 -11.95 -48.99
C ILE A 11 -9.10 -11.67 -47.56
N HIS A 12 -9.60 -12.71 -46.89
CA HIS A 12 -9.74 -12.72 -45.44
C HIS A 12 -8.32 -12.65 -44.86
N ASN A 13 -7.85 -11.43 -44.58
CA ASN A 13 -6.73 -11.19 -43.68
C ASN A 13 -7.16 -11.64 -42.28
N SER A 14 -7.12 -12.94 -42.05
CA SER A 14 -7.05 -13.48 -40.70
C SER A 14 -5.74 -12.98 -40.12
N LEU A 15 -5.81 -11.97 -39.24
CA LEU A 15 -4.70 -11.70 -38.32
C LEU A 15 -4.45 -13.03 -37.59
N GLN A 16 -3.43 -13.77 -38.02
CA GLN A 16 -2.89 -14.84 -37.22
C GLN A 16 -2.36 -14.17 -35.96
N ASN A 17 -3.16 -14.23 -34.90
CA ASN A 17 -2.73 -13.86 -33.56
C ASN A 17 -1.66 -14.89 -33.17
N GLY A 18 -0.41 -14.60 -33.54
CA GLY A 18 0.75 -15.34 -33.07
C GLY A 18 0.81 -15.34 -31.55
N PRO A 19 1.59 -16.24 -30.94
CA PRO A 19 1.78 -16.21 -29.49
C PRO A 19 2.24 -14.82 -29.03
N PRO A 20 1.90 -14.40 -27.80
CA PRO A 20 2.44 -13.18 -27.23
C PRO A 20 3.97 -13.15 -27.37
N HIS A 21 4.52 -11.99 -27.72
CA HIS A 21 5.96 -11.81 -27.86
C HIS A 21 6.67 -12.25 -26.57
N GLU A 22 7.81 -12.96 -26.68
CA GLU A 22 8.47 -13.60 -25.54
C GLU A 22 8.80 -12.65 -24.39
N ALA A 23 9.15 -11.40 -24.73
CA ALA A 23 9.37 -10.32 -23.76
C ALA A 23 8.21 -10.12 -22.77
N LEU A 24 6.96 -10.39 -23.17
CA LEU A 24 5.80 -10.27 -22.27
C LEU A 24 5.91 -11.25 -21.09
N PHE A 25 6.44 -12.46 -21.30
CA PHE A 25 6.61 -13.43 -20.22
C PHE A 25 7.65 -12.99 -19.18
N LEU A 26 8.65 -12.20 -19.60
CA LEU A 26 9.62 -11.61 -18.67
C LEU A 26 8.99 -10.51 -17.82
N VAL A 27 8.02 -9.77 -18.37
CA VAL A 27 7.34 -8.68 -17.67
C VAL A 27 6.35 -9.19 -16.62
N ILE A 28 5.73 -10.36 -16.85
CA ILE A 28 4.72 -10.95 -15.94
C ILE A 28 5.19 -11.01 -14.49
N ALA A 29 6.45 -11.37 -14.24
CA ALA A 29 7.02 -11.48 -12.90
C ALA A 29 7.11 -10.15 -12.12
N TYR A 30 6.98 -9.02 -12.82
CA TYR A 30 7.05 -7.67 -12.24
C TYR A 30 5.70 -6.97 -12.20
N LEU A 31 4.64 -7.59 -12.71
CA LEU A 31 3.30 -7.00 -12.71
C LEU A 31 2.72 -6.99 -11.28
N PRO A 32 2.03 -5.92 -10.88
CA PRO A 32 1.21 -5.95 -9.67
C PRO A 32 0.08 -6.96 -9.80
N LEU A 33 -0.51 -7.34 -8.66
CA LEU A 33 -1.47 -8.45 -8.59
C LEU A 33 -2.68 -8.25 -9.52
N PHE A 34 -3.18 -7.02 -9.64
CA PHE A 34 -4.34 -6.72 -10.49
C PHE A 34 -4.03 -6.99 -11.97
N GLU A 35 -2.90 -6.49 -12.46
CA GLU A 35 -2.43 -6.71 -13.82
C GLU A 35 -2.10 -8.19 -14.06
N LEU A 36 -1.44 -8.85 -13.10
CA LEU A 36 -1.12 -10.28 -13.14
C LEU A 36 -2.39 -11.14 -13.27
N LEU A 37 -3.43 -10.84 -12.51
CA LEU A 37 -4.73 -11.51 -12.61
C LEU A 37 -5.45 -11.17 -13.93
N SER A 38 -5.27 -9.97 -14.45
CA SER A 38 -5.80 -9.57 -15.75
C SER A 38 -5.16 -10.35 -16.90
N MET A 39 -3.85 -10.64 -16.83
CA MET A 39 -3.15 -11.46 -17.83
C MET A 39 -3.73 -12.88 -17.95
N ASN A 40 -4.26 -13.46 -16.87
CA ASN A 40 -4.94 -14.77 -16.92
C ASN A 40 -6.19 -14.78 -17.81
N GLN A 41 -6.79 -13.61 -18.06
CA GLN A 41 -8.04 -13.48 -18.79
C GLN A 41 -7.82 -13.13 -20.27
N VAL A 42 -6.60 -12.82 -20.69
CA VAL A 42 -6.29 -12.38 -22.06
C VAL A 42 -6.26 -13.55 -23.04
N CYS A 43 -5.42 -14.56 -22.81
CA CYS A 43 -5.32 -15.73 -23.67
C CYS A 43 -4.80 -16.97 -22.91
N LYS A 44 -4.89 -18.16 -23.53
CA LYS A 44 -4.42 -19.42 -22.94
C LYS A 44 -2.92 -19.37 -22.61
N SER A 45 -2.10 -18.88 -23.54
CA SER A 45 -0.65 -18.82 -23.36
C SER A 45 -0.22 -17.96 -22.16
N LEU A 46 -0.83 -16.76 -21.97
CA LEU A 46 -0.54 -15.91 -20.81
C LEU A 46 -1.06 -16.52 -19.51
N ARG A 47 -2.24 -17.15 -19.54
CA ARG A 47 -2.79 -17.88 -18.39
C ARG A 47 -1.87 -19.00 -17.95
N ASP A 48 -1.37 -19.79 -18.89
CA ASP A 48 -0.47 -20.90 -18.61
C ASP A 48 0.87 -20.38 -18.06
N ALA A 49 1.41 -19.30 -18.62
CA ALA A 49 2.62 -18.67 -18.09
C ALA A 49 2.45 -18.20 -16.64
N VAL A 50 1.33 -17.55 -16.32
CA VAL A 50 1.04 -17.05 -14.96
C VAL A 50 0.78 -18.19 -13.96
N ASN A 51 0.17 -19.30 -14.39
CA ASN A 51 -0.16 -20.42 -13.51
C ASN A 51 1.00 -21.39 -13.30
N ASN A 52 1.89 -21.53 -14.28
CA ASN A 52 3.02 -22.46 -14.22
C ASN A 52 4.28 -21.82 -13.61
N ASP A 53 4.36 -20.49 -13.55
CA ASP A 53 5.43 -19.80 -12.84
C ASP A 53 5.04 -19.49 -11.39
N ILE A 54 5.91 -19.91 -10.47
CA ILE A 54 5.77 -19.68 -9.03
C ILE A 54 6.32 -18.33 -8.59
N LEU A 55 7.28 -17.75 -9.34
CA LEU A 55 8.02 -16.56 -8.96
C LEU A 55 7.13 -15.33 -8.68
N PRO A 56 6.08 -15.03 -9.49
CA PRO A 56 5.20 -13.89 -9.24
C PRO A 56 4.41 -14.04 -7.93
N TRP A 57 4.23 -15.26 -7.45
CA TRP A 57 3.44 -15.58 -6.26
C TRP A 57 4.25 -15.64 -4.96
N LEU A 58 5.58 -15.48 -5.01
CA LEU A 58 6.41 -15.49 -3.79
C LEU A 58 6.24 -14.24 -2.94
N ASN A 59 5.81 -13.12 -3.54
CA ASN A 59 5.57 -11.85 -2.86
C ASN A 59 4.19 -11.32 -3.26
N LEU A 60 3.18 -11.65 -2.47
CA LEU A 60 1.81 -11.27 -2.76
C LEU A 60 1.50 -9.92 -2.14
N VAL A 61 1.01 -8.98 -2.98
CA VAL A 61 0.56 -7.66 -2.56
C VAL A 61 -0.89 -7.48 -2.98
N VAL A 62 -1.77 -7.32 -2.01
CA VAL A 62 -3.18 -6.98 -2.22
C VAL A 62 -3.40 -5.56 -1.74
N ASN A 63 -3.74 -4.67 -2.66
CA ASN A 63 -4.03 -3.26 -2.42
C ASN A 63 -5.23 -2.82 -3.28
N THR A 64 -5.52 -1.52 -3.29
CA THR A 64 -6.57 -0.94 -4.15
C THR A 64 -6.30 -1.27 -5.62
N PRO A 65 -7.31 -1.71 -6.40
CA PRO A 65 -8.74 -1.80 -6.04
C PRO A 65 -9.19 -3.16 -5.48
N LEU A 66 -8.30 -4.14 -5.38
CA LEU A 66 -8.63 -5.52 -5.00
C LEU A 66 -8.95 -5.70 -3.51
N ASN A 67 -8.37 -4.87 -2.65
CA ASN A 67 -8.51 -4.93 -1.19
C ASN A 67 -9.97 -4.94 -0.69
N SER A 68 -10.88 -4.25 -1.38
CA SER A 68 -12.31 -4.20 -1.02
C SER A 68 -13.12 -5.44 -1.44
N ARG A 69 -12.55 -6.27 -2.34
CA ARG A 69 -13.23 -7.41 -2.97
C ARG A 69 -12.71 -8.75 -2.48
N ILE A 70 -11.51 -8.80 -1.94
CA ILE A 70 -10.90 -10.05 -1.48
C ILE A 70 -11.59 -10.54 -0.20
N SER A 71 -11.97 -11.82 -0.20
CA SER A 71 -12.45 -12.56 0.97
C SER A 71 -11.46 -13.66 1.33
N ASP A 72 -11.66 -14.34 2.47
CA ASP A 72 -10.81 -15.44 2.90
C ASP A 72 -10.66 -16.54 1.82
N ASP A 73 -11.77 -16.95 1.19
CA ASP A 73 -11.74 -17.95 0.11
C ASP A 73 -10.94 -17.50 -1.11
N ILE A 74 -11.07 -16.23 -1.51
CA ILE A 74 -10.34 -15.68 -2.65
C ILE A 74 -8.86 -15.58 -2.31
N LEU A 75 -8.54 -15.10 -1.11
CA LEU A 75 -7.18 -15.01 -0.62
C LEU A 75 -6.51 -16.40 -0.64
N MET A 76 -7.18 -17.42 -0.12
CA MET A 76 -6.70 -18.80 -0.11
C MET A 76 -6.41 -19.34 -1.51
N LYS A 77 -7.30 -19.08 -2.49
CA LYS A 77 -7.11 -19.48 -3.90
C LYS A 77 -5.91 -18.79 -4.55
N ILE A 78 -5.65 -17.54 -4.20
CA ILE A 78 -4.53 -16.78 -4.73
C ILE A 78 -3.22 -17.27 -4.09
N THR A 79 -3.19 -17.39 -2.76
CA THR A 79 -1.99 -17.80 -2.02
C THR A 79 -1.61 -19.25 -2.29
N SER A 80 -2.56 -20.12 -2.67
CA SER A 80 -2.24 -21.50 -3.05
C SER A 80 -1.33 -21.59 -4.28
N LYS A 81 -1.31 -20.57 -5.15
CA LYS A 81 -0.41 -20.54 -6.32
C LYS A 81 1.07 -20.47 -5.94
N ALA A 82 1.39 -20.02 -4.72
CA ALA A 82 2.75 -20.03 -4.21
C ALA A 82 3.20 -21.43 -3.75
N ASN A 83 2.33 -22.46 -3.76
CA ASN A 83 2.63 -23.83 -3.34
C ASN A 83 3.42 -23.91 -2.02
N GLY A 84 2.97 -23.14 -1.02
CA GLY A 84 3.57 -23.07 0.32
C GLY A 84 4.87 -22.28 0.41
N ARG A 85 5.36 -21.70 -0.68
CA ARG A 85 6.62 -20.94 -0.74
C ARG A 85 6.43 -19.43 -0.64
N LEU A 86 5.23 -18.95 -0.31
CA LEU A 86 4.96 -17.52 -0.12
C LEU A 86 5.92 -16.97 0.95
N ARG A 87 6.64 -15.90 0.62
CA ARG A 87 7.64 -15.26 1.50
C ARG A 87 7.11 -13.97 2.10
N THR A 88 6.42 -13.19 1.28
CA THR A 88 5.82 -11.92 1.69
C THR A 88 4.33 -11.96 1.41
N LEU A 89 3.53 -11.66 2.43
CA LEU A 89 2.10 -11.44 2.31
C LEU A 89 1.79 -10.01 2.76
N ALA A 90 1.33 -9.17 1.84
CA ALA A 90 0.84 -7.83 2.15
C ALA A 90 -0.63 -7.68 1.78
N LEU A 91 -1.47 -7.43 2.78
CA LEU A 91 -2.89 -7.16 2.68
C LEU A 91 -3.11 -5.72 3.16
N ILE A 92 -3.22 -4.78 2.23
CA ILE A 92 -3.33 -3.36 2.54
C ILE A 92 -4.81 -2.98 2.55
N ASN A 93 -5.33 -2.59 3.71
CA ASN A 93 -6.73 -2.17 3.88
C ASN A 93 -7.73 -3.24 3.37
N CYS A 94 -7.46 -4.51 3.66
CA CYS A 94 -8.31 -5.65 3.29
C CYS A 94 -9.30 -5.94 4.44
N THR A 95 -10.39 -5.18 4.50
CA THR A 95 -11.32 -5.16 5.65
C THR A 95 -12.20 -6.41 5.79
N ARG A 96 -12.28 -7.24 4.74
CA ARG A 96 -13.08 -8.47 4.69
C ARG A 96 -12.32 -9.73 5.07
N ILE A 97 -11.03 -9.62 5.37
CA ILE A 97 -10.21 -10.74 5.80
C ILE A 97 -10.37 -10.94 7.31
N THR A 98 -10.60 -12.18 7.71
CA THR A 98 -10.79 -12.57 9.12
C THR A 98 -9.54 -13.21 9.71
N ASP A 99 -9.52 -13.36 11.03
CA ASP A 99 -8.45 -14.06 11.74
C ASP A 99 -8.27 -15.50 11.25
N ASP A 100 -9.38 -16.19 10.94
CA ASP A 100 -9.36 -17.58 10.48
C ASP A 100 -8.90 -17.68 9.02
N GLY A 101 -9.29 -16.74 8.18
CA GLY A 101 -8.76 -16.60 6.83
C GLY A 101 -7.26 -16.40 6.81
N LEU A 102 -6.76 -15.46 7.62
CA LEU A 102 -5.33 -15.19 7.76
C LEU A 102 -4.58 -16.42 8.28
N GLN A 103 -5.10 -17.08 9.32
CA GLN A 103 -4.50 -18.28 9.90
C GLN A 103 -4.41 -19.41 8.86
N SER A 104 -5.48 -19.65 8.11
CA SER A 104 -5.53 -20.67 7.06
C SER A 104 -4.47 -20.46 5.98
N VAL A 105 -4.20 -19.20 5.61
CA VAL A 105 -3.14 -18.86 4.64
C VAL A 105 -1.77 -19.19 5.20
N ILE A 106 -1.52 -18.82 6.46
CA ILE A 106 -0.25 -19.00 7.15
C ILE A 106 0.08 -20.49 7.31
N GLU A 107 -0.89 -21.31 7.71
CA GLU A 107 -0.70 -22.75 7.86
C GLU A 107 -0.30 -23.44 6.55
N LYS A 108 -0.80 -22.95 5.40
CA LYS A 108 -0.40 -23.45 4.09
C LYS A 108 0.89 -22.85 3.55
N ASN A 109 1.40 -21.79 4.18
CA ASN A 109 2.59 -21.05 3.73
C ASN A 109 3.55 -20.77 4.90
N PRO A 110 4.23 -21.81 5.43
CA PRO A 110 5.09 -21.68 6.60
C PRO A 110 6.36 -20.85 6.38
N HIS A 111 6.67 -20.48 5.13
CA HIS A 111 7.86 -19.72 4.76
C HIS A 111 7.65 -18.19 4.74
N ILE A 112 6.47 -17.70 5.14
CA ILE A 112 6.21 -16.26 5.22
C ILE A 112 7.12 -15.66 6.30
N ASN A 113 7.99 -14.73 5.90
CA ASN A 113 8.88 -14.00 6.82
C ASN A 113 8.56 -12.50 6.89
N LYS A 114 7.61 -12.03 6.08
CA LYS A 114 7.11 -10.67 6.04
C LYS A 114 5.59 -10.69 5.95
N LEU A 115 4.93 -10.22 7.00
CA LEU A 115 3.47 -10.14 7.08
C LEU A 115 3.04 -8.69 7.25
N TYR A 116 2.41 -8.11 6.23
CA TYR A 116 1.91 -6.74 6.24
C TYR A 116 0.39 -6.77 6.17
N ILE A 117 -0.28 -6.28 7.21
CA ILE A 117 -1.74 -6.27 7.34
C ILE A 117 -2.26 -4.90 7.84
N PRO A 118 -1.73 -3.76 7.33
CA PRO A 118 -2.17 -2.46 7.81
C PRO A 118 -3.64 -2.20 7.45
N SER A 119 -4.38 -1.63 8.40
CA SER A 119 -5.79 -1.26 8.26
C SER A 119 -6.71 -2.43 7.87
N CYS A 120 -6.31 -3.68 8.14
CA CYS A 120 -7.19 -4.84 8.04
C CYS A 120 -8.09 -4.90 9.26
N THR A 121 -9.17 -4.13 9.26
CA THR A 121 -10.08 -3.94 10.41
C THR A 121 -10.91 -5.18 10.77
N GLY A 122 -10.92 -6.21 9.93
CA GLY A 122 -11.54 -7.51 10.22
C GLY A 122 -10.66 -8.42 11.09
N LEU A 123 -9.42 -8.02 11.37
CA LEU A 123 -8.48 -8.76 12.21
C LEU A 123 -8.49 -8.25 13.65
N THR A 124 -8.26 -9.16 14.58
CA THR A 124 -8.12 -8.85 16.02
C THR A 124 -6.67 -8.94 16.48
N PRO A 125 -6.29 -8.28 17.59
CA PRO A 125 -4.97 -8.45 18.18
C PRO A 125 -4.62 -9.93 18.44
N GLU A 126 -5.59 -10.73 18.90
CA GLU A 126 -5.45 -12.15 19.20
C GLU A 126 -5.20 -12.98 17.93
N GLY A 127 -5.92 -12.68 16.84
CA GLY A 127 -5.69 -13.31 15.54
C GLY A 127 -4.30 -13.03 14.98
N VAL A 128 -3.83 -11.78 15.11
CA VAL A 128 -2.47 -11.40 14.70
C VAL A 128 -1.41 -12.09 15.54
N ILE A 129 -1.62 -12.22 16.85
CA ILE A 129 -0.72 -12.94 17.77
C ILE A 129 -0.64 -14.42 17.38
N ARG A 130 -1.78 -15.07 17.13
CA ARG A 130 -1.83 -16.47 16.65
C ARG A 130 -1.04 -16.65 15.36
N ALA A 131 -1.31 -15.80 14.37
CA ALA A 131 -0.61 -15.78 13.09
C ALA A 131 0.91 -15.64 13.27
N ALA A 132 1.35 -14.64 14.04
CA ALA A 132 2.77 -14.39 14.30
C ALA A 132 3.45 -15.55 15.04
N LYS A 133 2.75 -16.15 16.02
CA LYS A 133 3.22 -17.32 16.76
C LYS A 133 3.45 -18.51 15.82
N THR A 134 2.46 -18.84 14.98
CA THR A 134 2.58 -19.93 14.01
C THR A 134 3.78 -19.71 13.08
N LEU A 135 3.99 -18.48 12.58
CA LEU A 135 5.15 -18.19 11.72
C LEU A 135 6.48 -18.34 12.47
N ALA A 136 6.55 -17.93 13.74
CA ALA A 136 7.76 -18.06 14.55
C ALA A 136 8.14 -19.52 14.86
N GLU A 137 7.17 -20.43 14.97
CA GLU A 137 7.41 -21.86 15.26
C GLU A 137 8.07 -22.62 14.10
N HIS A 138 7.90 -22.16 12.85
CA HIS A 138 8.36 -22.88 11.66
C HIS A 138 9.83 -22.64 11.28
N ASN A 139 10.70 -22.19 12.21
CA ASN A 139 12.13 -21.90 11.99
C ASN A 139 12.46 -20.89 10.87
N HIS A 140 11.45 -20.22 10.32
CA HIS A 140 11.58 -19.11 9.39
C HIS A 140 11.21 -17.85 10.14
N SER A 141 12.20 -17.28 10.84
CA SER A 141 11.97 -16.21 11.79
C SER A 141 11.26 -15.02 11.11
N LEU A 142 10.10 -14.64 11.64
CA LEU A 142 9.32 -13.51 11.14
C LEU A 142 10.21 -12.26 11.27
N THR A 143 10.60 -11.69 10.14
CA THR A 143 11.57 -10.59 10.09
C THR A 143 10.88 -9.22 10.13
N SER A 144 9.65 -9.14 9.63
CA SER A 144 8.91 -7.89 9.48
C SER A 144 7.41 -8.14 9.62
N LEU A 145 6.76 -7.34 10.45
CA LEU A 145 5.34 -7.38 10.75
C LEU A 145 4.79 -5.95 10.68
N LYS A 146 3.78 -5.70 9.85
CA LYS A 146 3.15 -4.37 9.73
C LYS A 146 1.68 -4.47 10.09
N ILE A 147 1.27 -3.81 11.16
CA ILE A 147 -0.05 -3.99 11.81
C ILE A 147 -0.72 -2.66 12.13
N SER A 148 -0.19 -1.55 11.63
CA SER A 148 -0.78 -0.23 11.82
C SER A 148 -2.25 -0.19 11.37
N GLY A 149 -3.11 0.44 12.17
CA GLY A 149 -4.54 0.55 11.85
C GLY A 149 -5.41 -0.66 12.26
N ILE A 150 -4.83 -1.69 12.88
CA ILE A 150 -5.61 -2.70 13.60
C ILE A 150 -6.07 -2.11 14.93
N TYR A 151 -7.36 -2.24 15.23
CA TYR A 151 -7.96 -1.66 16.43
C TYR A 151 -7.54 -2.41 17.70
N ASN A 152 -7.56 -1.70 18.83
CA ASN A 152 -7.40 -2.26 20.18
C ASN A 152 -6.09 -3.02 20.45
N ILE A 153 -5.03 -2.76 19.68
CA ILE A 153 -3.68 -3.24 20.04
C ILE A 153 -3.19 -2.46 21.26
N ASN A 154 -2.79 -3.18 22.30
CA ASN A 154 -2.26 -2.63 23.55
C ASN A 154 -0.77 -3.01 23.73
N LYS A 155 -0.16 -2.57 24.83
CA LYS A 155 1.27 -2.79 25.12
C LYS A 155 1.63 -4.26 25.34
N GLU A 156 0.72 -5.05 25.91
CA GLU A 156 0.93 -6.48 26.16
C GLU A 156 0.93 -7.27 24.84
N HIS A 157 0.00 -6.94 23.94
CA HIS A 157 -0.03 -7.46 22.57
C HIS A 157 1.26 -7.10 21.84
N LEU A 158 1.69 -5.83 21.90
CA LEU A 158 2.95 -5.39 21.28
C LEU A 158 4.15 -6.17 21.83
N LYS A 159 4.25 -6.35 23.15
CA LYS A 159 5.34 -7.11 23.78
C LYS A 159 5.36 -8.57 23.31
N THR A 160 4.19 -9.20 23.22
CA THR A 160 4.03 -10.57 22.74
C THR A 160 4.46 -10.69 21.29
N LEU A 161 3.98 -9.81 20.40
CA LEU A 161 4.35 -9.80 18.99
C LEU A 161 5.86 -9.59 18.79
N CYS A 162 6.46 -8.68 19.56
CA CYS A 162 7.91 -8.44 19.53
C CYS A 162 8.73 -9.69 19.94
N SER A 163 8.19 -10.58 20.77
CA SER A 163 8.88 -11.82 21.15
C SER A 163 8.97 -12.86 20.02
N TYR A 164 8.06 -12.78 19.05
CA TYR A 164 8.03 -13.64 17.86
C TYR A 164 8.87 -13.11 16.70
N LEU A 165 9.32 -11.85 16.77
CA LEU A 165 10.16 -11.24 15.76
C LEU A 165 11.64 -11.53 16.02
N ASP A 166 12.42 -11.71 14.95
CA ASP A 166 13.88 -11.91 15.03
C ASP A 166 14.63 -10.60 15.30
N VAL A 167 14.45 -10.05 16.50
CA VAL A 167 15.03 -8.74 16.89
C VAL A 167 16.40 -8.91 17.58
N LYS A 168 16.86 -10.16 17.80
CA LYS A 168 17.97 -10.49 18.71
C LYS A 168 19.38 -10.02 18.26
N SER A 169 19.55 -9.53 17.03
CA SER A 169 20.89 -9.18 16.50
C SER A 169 21.08 -7.72 16.07
N ARG A 170 20.12 -6.82 16.31
CA ARG A 170 20.25 -5.43 15.84
C ARG A 170 21.06 -4.59 16.84
N ASN A 171 22.32 -4.30 16.48
CA ASN A 171 23.21 -3.39 17.23
C ASN A 171 22.52 -2.03 17.51
N ARG A 172 22.80 -1.43 18.68
CA ARG A 172 22.32 -0.09 19.08
C ARG A 172 22.60 0.99 18.01
N GLU A 173 23.63 0.81 17.20
CA GLU A 173 23.99 1.71 16.10
C GLU A 173 23.05 1.59 14.89
N GLN A 174 22.57 0.39 14.54
CA GLN A 174 21.57 0.19 13.48
C GLN A 174 20.18 0.70 13.89
N GLN A 175 19.84 0.62 15.19
CA GLN A 175 18.60 1.20 15.71
C GLN A 175 18.58 2.73 15.59
N LYS A 176 19.73 3.42 15.76
CA LYS A 176 19.85 4.88 15.55
C LYS A 176 19.67 5.32 14.09
N GLN A 177 19.88 4.41 13.14
CA GLN A 177 19.80 4.70 11.70
C GLN A 177 18.40 4.39 11.12
N GLN A 178 17.56 3.63 11.84
CA GLN A 178 16.18 3.29 11.49
C GLN A 178 15.20 4.37 11.98
N ARG A 179 15.40 5.62 11.53
CA ARG A 179 14.46 6.69 11.84
C ARG A 179 13.12 6.38 11.19
N ARG A 180 12.05 6.29 12.00
CA ARG A 180 10.66 6.20 11.50
C ARG A 180 10.25 7.57 10.97
N LEU A 181 10.73 7.88 9.76
CA LEU A 181 10.38 9.13 9.09
C LEU A 181 8.94 9.05 8.61
N TYR A 182 8.16 10.07 8.93
CA TYR A 182 6.73 10.17 8.64
C TYR A 182 6.40 9.85 7.18
N LEU A 183 7.11 10.50 6.25
CA LEU A 183 6.95 10.28 4.82
C LEU A 183 7.27 8.82 4.44
N ALA A 184 8.42 8.29 4.85
CA ALA A 184 8.88 6.96 4.45
C ALA A 184 7.90 5.81 4.81
N LEU A 185 7.10 5.98 5.87
CA LEU A 185 6.12 4.97 6.31
C LEU A 185 4.69 5.25 5.83
N LYS A 186 4.34 6.50 5.52
CA LYS A 186 3.03 6.85 4.95
C LYS A 186 2.93 6.41 3.49
N TYR A 187 4.03 6.51 2.72
CA TYR A 187 4.08 6.08 1.33
C TYR A 187 4.41 4.58 1.19
N PHE A 188 3.53 3.69 1.66
CA PHE A 188 3.58 2.22 1.46
C PHE A 188 3.73 1.77 -0.03
N SER A 189 3.91 2.70 -0.98
CA SER A 189 3.86 2.52 -2.43
C SER A 189 5.04 1.80 -3.05
N THR A 190 6.15 1.56 -2.36
CA THR A 190 7.24 0.78 -2.96
C THR A 190 7.88 -0.17 -1.97
N TYR A 191 7.80 -1.47 -2.27
CA TYR A 191 8.61 -2.57 -1.73
C TYR A 191 10.14 -2.31 -1.76
N ALA A 192 10.59 -1.17 -2.28
CA ALA A 192 11.98 -0.85 -2.59
C ALA A 192 12.85 -0.40 -1.39
N HIS A 193 12.26 -0.07 -0.23
CA HIS A 193 13.02 0.52 0.89
C HIS A 193 12.96 -0.32 2.19
N GLU A 194 13.07 -1.64 2.08
CA GLU A 194 13.07 -2.52 3.26
C GLU A 194 14.33 -2.41 4.15
N LYS A 195 15.47 -1.96 3.60
CA LYS A 195 16.77 -2.05 4.29
C LYS A 195 16.83 -1.27 5.60
N ASN A 196 15.97 -0.26 5.79
CA ASN A 196 15.98 0.61 6.97
C ASN A 196 14.65 0.66 7.73
N CYS A 197 13.69 -0.23 7.43
CA CYS A 197 12.44 -0.25 8.17
C CYS A 197 12.60 -1.03 9.49
N PRO A 198 11.96 -0.56 10.58
CA PRO A 198 11.88 -1.33 11.81
C PRO A 198 11.09 -2.63 11.55
N PRO A 199 11.35 -3.72 12.31
CA PRO A 199 10.64 -4.99 12.13
C PRO A 199 9.13 -4.81 12.30
N ILE A 200 8.71 -3.96 13.23
CA ILE A 200 7.31 -3.61 13.47
C ILE A 200 7.06 -2.12 13.22
N ASP A 201 5.91 -1.76 12.63
CA ASP A 201 5.54 -0.37 12.29
C ASP A 201 4.88 0.42 13.42
N VAL A 202 4.43 -0.25 14.47
CA VAL A 202 3.84 0.38 15.67
C VAL A 202 4.81 0.41 16.85
N ASP A 203 4.57 1.30 17.80
CA ASP A 203 5.30 1.44 19.06
C ASP A 203 4.43 2.19 20.09
N VAL A 204 4.86 2.23 21.35
CA VAL A 204 4.21 3.04 22.39
C VAL A 204 4.54 4.52 22.17
N CYS A 205 3.49 5.32 22.00
CA CYS A 205 3.61 6.77 21.84
C CYS A 205 4.00 7.42 23.18
N PRO A 206 5.08 8.21 23.26
CA PRO A 206 5.51 8.82 24.52
C PRO A 206 4.61 9.98 24.98
N LYS A 207 3.66 10.43 24.14
CA LYS A 207 2.76 11.55 24.44
C LYS A 207 1.38 11.10 24.96
N CYS A 208 0.88 9.96 24.46
CA CYS A 208 -0.45 9.45 24.84
C CYS A 208 -0.42 8.02 25.37
N ASP A 209 0.74 7.38 25.43
CA ASP A 209 0.93 6.02 25.98
C ASP A 209 0.19 4.89 25.23
N GLU A 210 -0.40 5.21 24.07
CA GLU A 210 -1.08 4.28 23.18
C GLU A 210 -0.14 3.62 22.15
N VAL A 211 -0.45 2.40 21.73
CA VAL A 211 0.28 1.70 20.66
C VAL A 211 -0.17 2.20 19.29
N ARG A 212 0.71 2.90 18.58
CA ARG A 212 0.41 3.54 17.29
C ARG A 212 1.66 3.56 16.42
N MET A 213 1.54 3.98 15.16
CA MET A 213 2.73 4.41 14.42
C MET A 213 3.32 5.65 15.10
N VAL A 214 4.56 5.54 15.57
CA VAL A 214 5.31 6.61 16.20
C VAL A 214 6.42 7.07 15.27
N PHE A 215 6.52 8.37 15.07
CA PHE A 215 7.48 8.97 14.14
C PHE A 215 8.52 9.79 14.88
N GLU A 216 9.72 9.83 14.32
CA GLU A 216 10.78 10.73 14.77
C GLU A 216 10.74 12.04 13.98
N CYS A 217 11.39 13.08 14.50
CA CYS A 217 11.49 14.35 13.80
C CYS A 217 12.42 14.23 12.58
N PRO A 218 12.01 14.71 11.39
CA PRO A 218 12.87 14.72 10.21
C PRO A 218 13.99 15.77 10.26
N GLY A 219 13.88 16.81 11.11
CA GLY A 219 14.83 17.92 11.15
C GLY A 219 16.09 17.62 11.97
N GLU A 220 17.27 17.75 11.38
CA GLU A 220 18.56 17.68 12.11
C GLU A 220 18.93 18.98 12.83
N ARG A 221 18.25 20.12 12.57
CA ARG A 221 18.72 21.44 13.04
C ARG A 221 17.71 22.34 13.76
N GLN A 222 16.41 22.05 13.73
CA GLN A 222 15.38 22.98 14.25
C GLN A 222 14.46 22.42 15.34
N CYS A 223 14.43 21.10 15.55
CA CYS A 223 13.69 20.53 16.68
C CYS A 223 14.67 20.18 17.79
N GLN A 224 14.54 20.84 18.94
CA GLN A 224 15.23 20.40 20.15
C GLN A 224 14.84 18.94 20.41
N LEU A 225 15.86 18.09 20.50
CA LEU A 225 15.77 16.65 20.59
C LEU A 225 14.85 16.20 21.76
N SER A 226 14.14 15.09 21.54
CA SER A 226 13.20 14.34 22.41
C SER A 226 11.73 14.75 22.43
N GLU A 227 11.36 16.01 22.18
CA GLU A 227 9.93 16.42 22.26
C GLU A 227 9.09 16.07 21.03
N CYS A 228 9.71 15.93 19.86
CA CYS A 228 9.03 15.71 18.58
C CYS A 228 8.81 14.23 18.21
N ARG A 229 9.02 13.31 19.17
CA ARG A 229 8.68 11.88 19.02
C ARG A 229 7.23 11.67 19.43
N GLY A 230 6.42 11.12 18.53
CA GLY A 230 5.00 10.94 18.81
C GLY A 230 4.23 10.35 17.64
N CYS A 231 3.03 9.86 17.92
CA CYS A 231 2.13 9.35 16.89
C CYS A 231 1.54 10.46 16.02
N TYR A 232 0.84 10.07 14.95
CA TYR A 232 0.20 11.02 14.02
C TYR A 232 -0.90 11.88 14.66
N LEU A 233 -1.53 11.42 15.75
CA LEU A 233 -2.53 12.23 16.48
C LEU A 233 -1.91 13.22 17.47
N CYS A 234 -0.80 12.86 18.12
CA CYS A 234 -0.19 13.70 19.15
C CYS A 234 0.69 14.81 18.56
N ILE A 235 1.22 14.59 17.36
CA ILE A 235 2.10 15.54 16.68
C ILE A 235 1.66 15.60 15.22
N PRO A 236 0.91 16.64 14.82
CA PRO A 236 0.55 16.83 13.42
C PRO A 236 1.82 17.06 12.61
N ARG A 237 1.87 16.50 11.40
CA ARG A 237 3.01 16.60 10.49
C ARG A 237 2.52 16.97 9.11
N CYS A 238 3.27 17.82 8.42
CA CYS A 238 2.97 18.22 7.06
C CYS A 238 2.96 17.00 6.15
N GLU A 239 1.92 16.88 5.34
CA GLU A 239 1.71 15.75 4.45
C GLU A 239 2.76 15.60 3.35
N ASP A 240 3.31 16.73 2.91
CA ASP A 240 4.24 16.77 1.80
C ASP A 240 5.70 16.68 2.25
N CYS A 241 6.08 17.39 3.31
CA CYS A 241 7.47 17.47 3.76
C CYS A 241 7.76 16.73 5.09
N GLY A 242 6.72 16.27 5.79
CA GLY A 242 6.85 15.53 7.05
C GLY A 242 7.28 16.38 8.25
N LYS A 243 7.50 17.69 8.09
CA LYS A 243 7.82 18.64 9.17
C LYS A 243 6.75 18.54 10.26
N CYS A 244 7.17 18.47 11.53
CA CYS A 244 6.27 18.62 12.67
C CYS A 244 5.65 20.01 12.66
N LEU A 245 4.35 20.08 12.96
CA LEU A 245 3.59 21.32 12.98
C LEU A 245 3.11 21.64 14.39
N GLU A 246 3.10 22.92 14.70
CA GLU A 246 2.34 23.47 15.82
C GLU A 246 0.94 23.86 15.33
N PHE A 247 -0.04 23.99 16.25
CA PHE A 247 -1.44 24.27 15.87
C PHE A 247 -1.61 25.55 15.04
N GLU A 248 -0.68 26.51 15.16
CA GLU A 248 -0.72 27.79 14.47
C GLU A 248 -0.12 27.74 13.04
N GLU A 249 0.59 26.66 12.67
CA GLU A 249 1.23 26.49 11.35
C GLU A 249 0.41 25.59 10.38
N LEU A 250 -0.85 25.28 10.72
CA LEU A 250 -1.69 24.33 9.99
C LEU A 250 -2.41 25.00 8.81
N GLY A 251 -2.04 24.64 7.59
CA GLY A 251 -2.82 24.92 6.38
C GLY A 251 -3.63 23.68 5.98
N GLU A 252 -4.96 23.79 5.92
CA GLU A 252 -5.82 22.71 5.43
C GLU A 252 -5.84 22.69 3.90
N ALA A 253 -5.54 21.52 3.32
CA ALA A 253 -5.67 21.25 1.90
C ALA A 253 -7.13 20.96 1.53
N ALA A 254 -7.48 21.07 0.24
CA ALA A 254 -8.80 20.72 -0.28
C ALA A 254 -9.17 19.24 -0.04
N CYS A 255 -8.18 18.37 0.16
CA CYS A 255 -8.34 16.97 0.57
C CYS A 255 -8.46 16.75 2.08
N ALA A 256 -8.58 17.81 2.89
CA ALA A 256 -8.56 17.79 4.37
C ALA A 256 -7.22 17.31 4.98
N ASP A 257 -6.20 17.16 4.16
CA ASP A 257 -4.83 16.89 4.60
C ASP A 257 -4.18 18.15 5.18
N ILE A 258 -3.26 17.93 6.11
CA ILE A 258 -2.58 19.03 6.82
C ILE A 258 -1.24 19.33 6.15
N LEU A 259 -1.04 20.59 5.74
CA LEU A 259 0.21 21.07 5.16
C LEU A 259 0.83 22.16 6.04
N CYS A 260 2.15 22.26 6.04
CA CYS A 260 2.83 23.44 6.58
C CYS A 260 2.63 24.64 5.64
N SER A 261 2.73 25.85 6.17
CA SER A 261 2.64 27.09 5.40
C SER A 261 3.56 27.11 4.17
N ASP A 262 4.80 26.63 4.30
CA ASP A 262 5.76 26.60 3.19
C ASP A 262 5.33 25.69 2.04
N CYS A 263 4.75 24.53 2.35
CA CYS A 263 4.21 23.62 1.33
C CYS A 263 2.92 24.19 0.75
N TRP A 264 2.01 24.66 1.63
CA TRP A 264 0.71 25.19 1.26
C TRP A 264 0.80 26.38 0.27
N VAL A 265 1.81 27.25 0.42
CA VAL A 265 2.03 28.39 -0.49
C VAL A 265 2.60 27.97 -1.84
N LYS A 266 3.40 26.89 -1.90
CA LYS A 266 4.08 26.45 -3.13
C LYS A 266 3.19 25.65 -4.06
N LEU A 267 2.13 25.04 -3.54
CA LEU A 267 1.25 24.17 -4.30
C LEU A 267 0.25 25.00 -5.13
N PRO A 268 -0.15 24.51 -6.32
CA PRO A 268 -1.27 25.07 -7.09
C PRO A 268 -2.52 25.11 -6.23
N LYS A 269 -3.41 26.09 -6.46
CA LYS A 269 -4.62 26.28 -5.66
C LYS A 269 -5.89 26.19 -6.49
N CYS A 270 -6.93 25.63 -5.89
CA CYS A 270 -8.26 25.60 -6.46
C CYS A 270 -8.74 27.03 -6.73
N SER A 271 -9.27 27.25 -7.94
CA SER A 271 -9.70 28.57 -8.42
C SER A 271 -10.87 29.17 -7.61
N PHE A 272 -11.59 28.36 -6.83
CA PHE A 272 -12.75 28.78 -6.04
C PHE A 272 -12.45 28.93 -4.55
N CYS A 273 -11.90 27.90 -3.89
CA CYS A 273 -11.64 27.95 -2.45
C CYS A 273 -10.22 28.40 -2.08
N ASN A 274 -9.34 28.60 -3.07
CA ASN A 274 -7.94 28.98 -2.85
C ASN A 274 -7.18 28.00 -1.92
N GLN A 275 -7.58 26.72 -1.91
CA GLN A 275 -6.89 25.66 -1.21
C GLN A 275 -6.15 24.74 -2.20
N PRO A 276 -4.93 24.28 -1.87
CA PRO A 276 -4.21 23.29 -2.67
C PRO A 276 -4.67 21.87 -2.37
N TYR A 277 -4.38 20.91 -3.24
CA TYR A 277 -4.28 19.50 -2.84
C TYR A 277 -2.87 19.22 -2.32
N CYS A 278 -2.71 18.28 -1.40
CA CYS A 278 -1.39 17.70 -1.12
C CYS A 278 -0.90 16.94 -2.37
N ASN A 279 0.41 16.69 -2.47
CA ASN A 279 0.98 16.04 -3.65
C ASN A 279 0.40 14.63 -3.92
N GLN A 280 -0.03 13.92 -2.87
CA GLN A 280 -0.67 12.60 -3.01
C GLN A 280 -2.01 12.65 -3.73
N HIS A 281 -2.74 13.75 -3.56
CA HIS A 281 -4.10 13.91 -4.03
C HIS A 281 -4.22 14.89 -5.20
N ALA A 282 -3.10 15.39 -5.74
CA ALA A 282 -3.06 16.26 -6.92
C ALA A 282 -3.72 15.63 -8.17
N HIS A 283 -3.78 14.30 -8.27
CA HIS A 283 -4.48 13.62 -9.37
C HIS A 283 -6.01 13.80 -9.36
N ARG A 284 -6.59 14.31 -8.25
CA ARG A 284 -8.03 14.61 -8.13
C ARG A 284 -8.39 16.00 -8.64
N GLU A 285 -7.42 16.73 -9.16
CA GLU A 285 -7.64 18.05 -9.73
C GLU A 285 -8.49 17.97 -11.01
N HIS A 286 -9.53 18.79 -11.10
CA HIS A 286 -10.30 18.97 -12.32
C HIS A 286 -9.78 20.17 -13.12
N SER A 287 -9.37 19.94 -14.37
CA SER A 287 -8.98 21.02 -15.28
C SER A 287 -10.22 21.75 -15.82
N LEU A 288 -10.20 23.08 -15.79
CA LEU A 288 -11.19 23.91 -16.49
C LEU A 288 -10.77 24.10 -17.94
N VAL A 289 -11.72 23.93 -18.87
CA VAL A 289 -11.47 24.20 -20.30
C VAL A 289 -11.19 25.69 -20.47
N GLY A 290 -9.98 26.03 -20.93
CA GLY A 290 -9.59 27.41 -21.26
C GLY A 290 -8.98 28.22 -20.10
N SER A 291 -8.68 27.62 -18.95
CA SER A 291 -7.92 28.28 -17.88
C SER A 291 -6.67 27.46 -17.49
N SER A 292 -5.66 28.14 -16.93
CA SER A 292 -4.45 27.49 -16.39
C SER A 292 -4.62 27.01 -14.94
N GLY A 293 -5.84 27.07 -14.38
CA GLY A 293 -6.14 26.70 -13.00
C GLY A 293 -6.93 25.40 -12.89
N PHE A 294 -6.91 24.79 -11.70
CA PHE A 294 -7.75 23.63 -11.40
C PHE A 294 -8.90 23.98 -10.47
N VAL A 295 -9.85 23.06 -10.36
CA VAL A 295 -10.96 23.08 -9.40
C VAL A 295 -10.92 21.80 -8.57
N CYS A 296 -11.03 21.91 -7.24
CA CYS A 296 -11.10 20.74 -6.37
C CYS A 296 -12.48 20.06 -6.44
N ASP A 297 -12.54 18.77 -6.10
CA ASP A 297 -13.77 17.95 -6.14
C ASP A 297 -14.96 18.65 -5.46
N VAL A 298 -14.73 19.24 -4.29
CA VAL A 298 -15.75 19.92 -3.48
C VAL A 298 -16.30 21.15 -4.21
N CYS A 299 -15.42 21.96 -4.82
CA CYS A 299 -15.85 23.14 -5.57
C CYS A 299 -16.46 22.76 -6.92
N HIS A 300 -15.96 21.71 -7.57
CA HIS A 300 -16.51 21.21 -8.82
C HIS A 300 -17.95 20.73 -8.62
N ALA A 301 -18.20 19.93 -7.57
CA ALA A 301 -19.54 19.48 -7.21
C ALA A 301 -20.47 20.65 -6.88
N LYS A 302 -19.98 21.67 -6.14
CA LYS A 302 -20.81 22.81 -5.72
C LYS A 302 -21.12 23.82 -6.82
N PHE A 303 -20.15 24.14 -7.67
CA PHE A 303 -20.23 25.31 -8.57
C PHE A 303 -20.26 24.95 -10.06
N VAL A 304 -19.77 23.77 -10.44
CA VAL A 304 -19.72 23.35 -11.85
C VAL A 304 -20.86 22.38 -12.16
N ASN A 305 -21.04 21.34 -11.35
CA ASN A 305 -22.11 20.36 -11.60
C ASN A 305 -23.52 20.90 -11.32
N ASN A 306 -23.68 21.87 -10.41
CA ASN A 306 -24.98 22.48 -10.08
C ASN A 306 -25.33 23.70 -10.95
N SER A 307 -24.66 23.90 -12.09
CA SER A 307 -24.90 25.06 -12.98
C SER A 307 -25.97 24.82 -14.05
N TYR A 308 -26.75 23.74 -13.93
CA TYR A 308 -27.83 23.34 -14.86
C TYR A 308 -29.23 23.23 -14.21
N ASP A 309 -29.46 23.89 -13.07
CA ASP A 309 -30.82 24.10 -12.52
C ASP A 309 -31.24 25.59 -12.63
#